data_AF-A0A2C5YDN9-F1
#
_entry.id   AF-A0A2C5YDN9-F1
#
_cell.length_a   1.000
_cell.length_b   1.000
_cell.length_c   1.000
_cell.angle_alpha   90.00
_cell.angle_beta   90.00
_cell.angle_gamma   90.00
#
_symmetry.space_group_name_H-M   'P 1'
#
loop_
_entity.id
_entity.type
_entity.pdbx_description
1 polymer ?
#
loop_
_entity_poly.entity_id
_entity_poly.type
_entity_poly.pdbx_seq_one_letter_code
_entity_poly.pdbx_strand_id
1 'polypeptide(L)'
;MAKACTGEVGGAAAKDTEIQRMLTETLNNLKLVALPSGGEYKNSRAQPDSHIYRKACSKFTGRKPYDSKFDVREWRLNHRGQGAKTRSCTWWSPYDLLGHFLSLLGPAPQTANRNTFFLPLTAVYARWCTCIAGHKPPEFAWSDAARNGAGDWPFMYQCTWRSDGDKTNPRKWFFLGASNAGDEWDFAKVGKWKYRVQRQRFNMMMANLRMTLLPPTAFANDTAPEQNGGSNARWANCAETYPFVFSVLSQKSQNNDLYGLALSKNFMRDSEPTAYDHYQGRGTWRFVISPCRNCSALLSTAGANQAFFDRFYEWYDAPKQPTSLVESIQPVVKEVTAKLASATKEAAKLVAGPASSSAPGKETKVV
;
A
#
# COMPACT_ATOMS: atom_id res chain seq x y z
N MET A 1 -21.41 -7.71 20.95
CA MET A 1 -20.93 -7.51 19.56
C MET A 1 -21.04 -6.06 19.10
N ALA A 2 -22.12 -5.32 19.38
CA ALA A 2 -22.30 -3.93 18.91
C ALA A 2 -21.15 -2.94 19.21
N LYS A 3 -20.50 -3.02 20.39
CA LYS A 3 -19.38 -2.13 20.78
C LYS A 3 -18.04 -2.40 20.07
N ALA A 4 -17.85 -3.60 19.52
CA ALA A 4 -16.63 -3.91 18.75
C ALA A 4 -16.72 -3.34 17.32
N CYS A 5 -17.95 -3.25 16.77
CA CYS A 5 -18.21 -2.69 15.46
C CYS A 5 -18.01 -1.17 15.39
N THR A 6 -18.10 -0.46 16.52
CA THR A 6 -17.83 0.98 16.64
C THR A 6 -16.34 1.29 16.87
N GLY A 7 -15.49 0.28 17.09
CA GLY A 7 -14.07 0.46 17.41
C GLY A 7 -13.80 1.03 18.82
N GLU A 8 -14.84 1.22 19.64
CA GLU A 8 -14.73 1.80 20.99
C GLU A 8 -14.12 0.83 22.01
N VAL A 9 -14.19 -0.48 21.73
CA VAL A 9 -13.58 -1.53 22.55
C VAL A 9 -12.80 -2.47 21.64
N GLY A 10 -11.49 -2.57 21.88
CA GLY A 10 -10.61 -3.51 21.18
C GLY A 10 -10.90 -4.97 21.53
N GLY A 11 -10.30 -5.89 20.78
CA GLY A 11 -10.29 -7.31 21.13
C GLY A 11 -9.53 -7.58 22.43
N ALA A 12 -9.66 -8.80 22.97
CA ALA A 12 -8.89 -9.21 24.14
C ALA A 12 -7.38 -9.09 23.86
N ALA A 13 -6.61 -8.57 24.83
CA ALA A 13 -5.16 -8.48 24.72
C ALA A 13 -4.53 -9.88 24.58
N ALA A 14 -3.40 -9.95 23.86
CA ALA A 14 -2.60 -11.17 23.81
C ALA A 14 -2.20 -11.60 25.22
N LYS A 15 -2.38 -12.87 25.57
CA LYS A 15 -1.98 -13.40 26.89
C LYS A 15 -0.48 -13.76 26.97
N ASP A 16 0.17 -13.90 25.82
CA ASP A 16 1.61 -14.18 25.71
C ASP A 16 2.42 -12.91 26.00
N THR A 17 3.22 -12.93 27.07
CA THR A 17 4.02 -11.80 27.54
C THR A 17 5.12 -11.40 26.56
N GLU A 18 5.66 -12.34 25.77
CA GLU A 18 6.65 -12.03 24.74
C GLU A 18 5.99 -11.29 23.57
N ILE A 19 4.79 -11.70 23.17
CA ILE A 19 4.00 -11.01 22.15
C ILE A 19 3.65 -9.59 22.62
N GLN A 20 3.21 -9.42 23.87
CA GLN A 20 2.95 -8.10 24.46
C GLN A 20 4.20 -7.20 24.42
N ARG A 21 5.37 -7.75 24.75
CA ARG A 21 6.64 -7.03 24.67
C ARG A 21 6.96 -6.60 23.24
N MET A 22 6.82 -7.50 22.27
CA MET A 22 7.08 -7.20 20.85
C MET A 22 6.10 -6.17 20.27
N LEU A 23 4.82 -6.24 20.65
CA LEU A 23 3.81 -5.24 20.28
C LEU A 23 4.18 -3.87 20.84
N THR A 24 4.56 -3.80 22.11
CA THR A 24 4.96 -2.55 22.79
C THR A 24 6.20 -1.95 22.14
N GLU A 25 7.23 -2.76 21.88
CA GLU A 25 8.46 -2.34 21.24
C GLU A 25 8.21 -1.82 19.81
N THR A 26 7.40 -2.53 19.03
CA THR A 26 7.05 -2.12 17.67
C THR A 26 6.24 -0.83 17.66
N LEU A 27 5.28 -0.68 18.57
CA LEU A 27 4.46 0.54 18.70
C LEU A 27 5.31 1.75 19.11
N ASN A 28 6.25 1.58 20.04
CA ASN A 28 7.14 2.65 20.46
C ASN A 28 8.02 3.12 19.30
N ASN A 29 8.60 2.19 18.54
CA ASN A 29 9.40 2.53 17.35
C ASN A 29 8.56 3.20 16.26
N LEU A 30 7.33 2.71 16.02
CA LEU A 30 6.41 3.33 15.08
C LEU A 30 6.11 4.78 15.47
N LYS A 31 5.81 5.04 16.75
CA LYS A 31 5.56 6.40 17.26
C LYS A 31 6.76 7.34 17.11
N LEU A 32 8.00 6.83 17.11
CA LEU A 32 9.19 7.66 16.94
C LEU A 32 9.28 8.26 15.53
N VAL A 33 8.81 7.56 14.50
CA VAL A 33 8.92 7.98 13.09
C VAL A 33 7.59 8.35 12.43
N ALA A 34 6.46 8.23 13.14
CA ALA A 34 5.15 8.58 12.62
C ALA A 34 4.76 10.04 12.94
N LEU A 35 3.78 10.55 12.18
CA LEU A 35 3.12 11.82 12.46
C LEU A 35 2.29 11.80 13.75
N PRO A 36 1.94 13.00 14.30
CA PRO A 36 2.45 14.32 13.93
C PRO A 36 3.71 14.74 14.72
N SER A 37 4.13 13.94 15.70
CA SER A 37 5.08 14.33 16.75
C SER A 37 6.23 13.34 16.95
N GLY A 38 6.45 12.40 16.02
CA GLY A 38 7.57 11.47 16.09
C GLY A 38 8.91 12.21 16.23
N GLY A 39 9.66 11.89 17.29
CA GLY A 39 10.92 12.57 17.60
C GLY A 39 12.02 12.31 16.56
N GLU A 40 12.00 11.14 15.93
CA GLU A 40 12.89 10.82 14.80
C GLU A 40 12.33 11.34 13.47
N TYR A 41 11.01 11.55 13.38
CA TYR A 41 10.40 12.23 12.23
C TYR A 41 10.85 13.69 12.12
N LYS A 42 10.75 14.45 13.22
CA LYS A 42 11.17 15.88 13.29
C LYS A 42 12.59 16.03 13.85
N ASN A 43 13.52 15.19 13.42
CA ASN A 43 14.87 15.21 13.97
C ASN A 43 15.66 16.44 13.45
N SER A 44 15.86 17.44 14.31
CA SER A 44 16.58 18.68 13.98
C SER A 44 18.05 18.45 13.57
N ARG A 45 18.64 17.33 14.00
CA ARG A 45 20.02 16.94 13.64
C ARG A 45 20.10 16.22 12.29
N ALA A 46 18.97 15.88 11.68
CA ALA A 46 18.89 15.07 10.46
C ALA A 46 17.83 15.59 9.45
N GLN A 47 17.76 16.91 9.30
CA GLN A 47 16.82 17.60 8.40
C GLN A 47 17.05 17.25 6.92
N PRO A 48 15.98 17.13 6.09
CA PRO A 48 14.58 17.48 6.37
C PRO A 48 13.84 16.48 7.27
N ASP A 49 12.54 16.67 7.53
CA ASP A 49 11.70 15.68 8.23
C ASP A 49 11.66 14.35 7.48
N SER A 50 11.41 13.24 8.19
CA SER A 50 11.44 11.89 7.58
C SER A 50 10.84 10.77 8.37
N HIS A 51 10.09 9.95 7.67
CA HIS A 51 9.53 8.73 8.24
C HIS A 51 10.52 7.56 8.29
N ILE A 52 11.68 7.64 7.61
CA ILE A 52 12.70 6.60 7.70
C ILE A 52 13.64 6.87 8.88
N TYR A 53 13.84 5.85 9.72
CA TYR A 53 14.81 5.92 10.81
C TYR A 53 16.24 6.03 10.29
N ARG A 54 16.93 7.14 10.62
CA ARG A 54 18.19 7.50 9.97
C ARG A 54 19.13 8.30 10.86
N LYS A 55 20.35 8.50 10.37
CA LYS A 55 21.33 9.44 10.92
C LYS A 55 22.03 10.19 9.80
N ALA A 56 22.53 11.39 10.09
CA ALA A 56 23.40 12.11 9.18
C ALA A 56 24.66 11.27 8.86
N CYS A 57 25.02 11.23 7.57
CA CYS A 57 26.22 10.57 7.10
C CYS A 57 27.40 11.55 7.20
N SER A 58 28.40 11.25 8.04
CA SER A 58 29.58 12.11 8.21
C SER A 58 30.44 12.24 6.95
N LYS A 59 30.27 11.34 5.98
CA LYS A 59 30.99 11.33 4.70
C LYS A 59 30.26 12.12 3.62
N PHE A 60 29.08 12.67 3.90
CA PHE A 60 28.33 13.44 2.92
C PHE A 60 29.05 14.75 2.61
N THR A 61 29.54 14.89 1.39
CA THR A 61 30.22 16.13 0.94
C THR A 61 29.34 17.02 0.07
N GLY A 62 28.20 16.50 -0.42
CA GLY A 62 27.35 17.16 -1.42
C GLY A 62 28.00 17.34 -2.80
N ARG A 63 29.30 17.05 -2.94
CA ARG A 63 30.09 17.26 -4.16
C ARG A 63 30.06 16.07 -5.10
N LYS A 64 29.86 14.87 -4.56
CA LYS A 64 29.89 13.64 -5.35
C LYS A 64 28.48 13.23 -5.76
N PRO A 65 28.28 12.83 -7.02
CA PRO A 65 26.95 12.48 -7.53
C PRO A 65 26.39 11.20 -6.88
N TYR A 66 27.16 10.49 -6.06
CA TYR A 66 26.77 9.25 -5.39
C TYR A 66 26.67 9.34 -3.86
N ASP A 67 26.92 10.51 -3.27
CA ASP A 67 26.82 10.69 -1.83
C ASP A 67 25.34 10.72 -1.40
N SER A 68 25.06 10.20 -0.21
CA SER A 68 23.76 10.31 0.46
C SER A 68 23.95 11.09 1.74
N LYS A 69 23.03 12.01 2.03
CA LYS A 69 23.07 12.79 3.28
C LYS A 69 22.89 11.93 4.52
N PHE A 70 22.26 10.76 4.37
CA PHE A 70 21.90 9.90 5.48
C PHE A 70 22.35 8.45 5.29
N ASP A 71 22.55 7.79 6.42
CA ASP A 71 22.60 6.35 6.56
C ASP A 71 21.34 5.85 7.27
N VAL A 72 20.81 4.71 6.83
CA VAL A 72 19.66 4.06 7.48
C VAL A 72 20.09 3.58 8.87
N ARG A 73 19.29 3.91 9.89
CA ARG A 73 19.38 3.28 11.21
C ARG A 73 18.36 2.16 11.28
N GLU A 74 18.64 1.17 12.09
CA GLU A 74 17.82 -0.03 12.17
C GLU A 74 17.46 -0.34 13.61
N TRP A 75 16.20 -0.73 13.83
CA TRP A 75 15.80 -1.48 15.00
C TRP A 75 15.84 -2.97 14.67
N ARG A 76 16.39 -3.75 15.58
CA ARG A 76 16.37 -5.21 15.46
C ARG A 76 15.21 -5.75 16.28
N LEU A 77 14.14 -6.14 15.59
CA LEU A 77 12.91 -6.61 16.22
C LEU A 77 12.70 -8.09 15.97
N ASN A 78 12.11 -8.72 16.97
CA ASN A 78 11.68 -10.10 16.90
C ASN A 78 10.26 -10.17 16.34
N HIS A 79 10.03 -11.19 15.51
CA HIS A 79 8.73 -11.58 15.00
C HIS A 79 8.50 -13.07 15.33
N ARG A 80 7.29 -13.40 15.80
CA ARG A 80 6.85 -14.78 16.00
C ARG A 80 5.60 -15.02 15.15
N GLY A 81 5.79 -15.76 14.08
CA GLY A 81 4.71 -16.20 13.18
C GLY A 81 4.47 -17.70 13.25
N GLN A 82 4.03 -18.28 12.12
CA GLN A 82 3.80 -19.72 11.97
C GLN A 82 5.02 -20.56 12.37
N GLY A 83 4.82 -21.52 13.27
CA GLY A 83 5.85 -22.46 13.71
C GLY A 83 6.72 -21.99 14.89
N ALA A 84 6.26 -21.01 15.68
CA ALA A 84 6.74 -20.59 17.01
C ALA A 84 8.21 -20.15 17.18
N LYS A 85 9.10 -20.40 16.20
CA LYS A 85 10.47 -19.90 16.26
C LYS A 85 10.47 -18.39 16.04
N THR A 86 10.80 -17.67 17.10
CA THR A 86 11.04 -16.23 17.05
C THR A 86 12.19 -15.95 16.07
N ARG A 87 11.99 -14.99 15.17
CA ARG A 87 12.98 -14.56 14.19
C ARG A 87 13.28 -13.09 14.37
N SER A 88 14.56 -12.74 14.32
CA SER A 88 15.02 -11.37 14.46
C SER A 88 15.32 -10.78 13.08
N CYS A 89 14.78 -9.60 12.79
CA CYS A 89 14.98 -8.88 11.53
C CYS A 89 15.20 -7.38 11.80
N THR A 90 15.80 -6.66 10.85
CA THR A 90 15.99 -5.21 10.94
C THR A 90 14.80 -4.46 10.34
N TRP A 91 14.46 -3.31 10.95
CA TRP A 91 13.30 -2.47 10.61
C TRP A 91 13.66 -0.99 10.71
N TRP A 92 13.07 -0.16 9.87
CA TRP A 92 13.33 1.29 9.85
C TRP A 92 12.20 2.13 9.23
N SER A 93 11.20 1.49 8.62
CA SER A 93 10.10 2.13 7.88
C SER A 93 8.80 1.95 8.65
N PRO A 94 7.98 3.00 8.83
CA PRO A 94 6.76 2.93 9.62
C PRO A 94 5.69 2.06 8.97
N TYR A 95 5.65 2.01 7.64
CA TYR A 95 4.72 1.13 6.94
C TYR A 95 5.01 -0.34 7.25
N ASP A 96 6.29 -0.72 7.24
CA ASP A 96 6.71 -2.08 7.53
C ASP A 96 6.54 -2.40 9.03
N LEU A 97 6.80 -1.43 9.92
CA LEU A 97 6.52 -1.55 11.36
C LEU A 97 5.03 -1.73 11.66
N LEU A 98 4.14 -1.03 10.96
CA LEU A 98 2.70 -1.23 11.08
C LEU A 98 2.31 -2.64 10.62
N GLY A 99 2.88 -3.11 9.51
CA GLY A 99 2.67 -4.49 9.03
C GLY A 99 3.13 -5.53 10.04
N HIS A 100 4.29 -5.28 10.66
CA HIS A 100 4.80 -6.09 11.77
C HIS A 100 3.84 -6.10 12.97
N PHE A 101 3.40 -4.93 13.43
CA PHE A 101 2.47 -4.80 14.54
C PHE A 101 1.19 -5.61 14.30
N LEU A 102 0.60 -5.50 13.10
CA LEU A 102 -0.64 -6.21 12.75
C LEU A 102 -0.43 -7.72 12.66
N SER A 103 0.72 -8.18 12.15
CA SER A 103 1.06 -9.60 12.10
C SER A 103 1.25 -10.24 13.49
N LEU A 104 1.55 -9.43 14.53
CA LEU A 104 1.72 -9.88 15.91
C LEU A 104 0.39 -10.01 16.67
N LEU A 105 -0.70 -9.44 16.16
CA LEU A 105 -2.01 -9.51 16.83
C LEU A 105 -2.59 -10.93 16.84
N GLY A 106 -2.06 -11.82 16.00
CA GLY A 106 -2.40 -13.24 15.98
C GLY A 106 -2.75 -13.74 14.59
N PRO A 107 -3.12 -15.03 14.48
CA PRO A 107 -3.58 -15.60 13.22
C PRO A 107 -4.92 -14.98 12.80
N ALA A 108 -5.20 -15.02 11.50
CA ALA A 108 -6.49 -14.66 10.97
C ALA A 108 -7.59 -15.61 11.50
N PRO A 109 -8.86 -15.15 11.53
CA PRO A 109 -10.01 -16.00 11.82
C PRO A 109 -10.03 -17.27 10.95
N GLN A 110 -10.58 -18.36 11.47
CA GLN A 110 -10.57 -19.66 10.76
C GLN A 110 -11.22 -19.59 9.37
N THR A 111 -12.31 -18.81 9.25
CA THR A 111 -13.06 -18.57 8.01
C THR A 111 -12.46 -17.50 7.10
N ALA A 112 -11.31 -16.92 7.48
CA ALA A 112 -10.65 -15.89 6.69
C ALA A 112 -10.28 -16.41 5.30
N ASN A 113 -10.71 -15.70 4.27
CA ASN A 113 -10.27 -15.88 2.90
C ASN A 113 -9.85 -14.52 2.30
N ARG A 114 -9.50 -14.50 1.02
CA ARG A 114 -9.05 -13.29 0.35
C ARG A 114 -10.07 -12.17 0.45
N ASN A 115 -11.34 -12.48 0.22
CA ASN A 115 -12.43 -11.51 0.09
C ASN A 115 -12.99 -11.06 1.45
N THR A 116 -13.00 -11.93 2.45
CA THR A 116 -13.64 -11.67 3.75
C THR A 116 -12.70 -11.08 4.80
N PHE A 117 -11.39 -11.27 4.64
CA PHE A 117 -10.41 -10.84 5.65
C PHE A 117 -9.18 -10.18 5.03
N PHE A 118 -8.44 -10.85 4.14
CA PHE A 118 -7.11 -10.36 3.73
C PHE A 118 -7.17 -9.10 2.87
N LEU A 119 -8.10 -9.00 1.92
CA LEU A 119 -8.28 -7.77 1.12
C LEU A 119 -8.80 -6.61 1.97
N PRO A 120 -9.87 -6.77 2.81
CA PRO A 120 -10.27 -5.70 3.72
C PRO A 120 -9.15 -5.26 4.66
N LEU A 121 -8.41 -6.20 5.25
CA LEU A 121 -7.29 -5.89 6.13
C LEU A 121 -6.18 -5.14 5.37
N THR A 122 -5.88 -5.53 4.14
CA THR A 122 -4.88 -4.84 3.31
C THR A 122 -5.32 -3.41 2.99
N ALA A 123 -6.61 -3.18 2.72
CA ALA A 123 -7.16 -1.85 2.49
C ALA A 123 -7.10 -0.97 3.76
N VAL A 124 -7.44 -1.54 4.93
CA VAL A 124 -7.30 -0.84 6.22
C VAL A 124 -5.84 -0.51 6.51
N TYR A 125 -4.94 -1.47 6.34
CA TYR A 125 -3.50 -1.27 6.46
C TYR A 125 -3.00 -0.15 5.54
N ALA A 126 -3.42 -0.16 4.28
CA ALA A 126 -3.05 0.86 3.30
C ALA A 126 -3.51 2.26 3.72
N ARG A 127 -4.75 2.39 4.19
CA ARG A 127 -5.28 3.66 4.73
C ARG A 127 -4.51 4.10 5.97
N TRP A 128 -4.23 3.22 6.92
CA TRP A 128 -3.43 3.59 8.07
C TRP A 128 -2.00 4.01 7.69
N CYS A 129 -1.41 3.39 6.66
CA CYS A 129 -0.15 3.87 6.09
C CYS A 129 -0.24 5.32 5.61
N THR A 130 -1.32 5.73 4.93
CA THR A 130 -1.46 7.14 4.50
C THR A 130 -1.53 8.08 5.70
N CYS A 131 -2.25 7.71 6.76
CA CYS A 131 -2.38 8.53 7.96
C CYS A 131 -1.08 8.68 8.78
N ILE A 132 -0.23 7.64 8.84
CA ILE A 132 0.97 7.66 9.72
C ILE A 132 2.17 8.39 9.11
N ALA A 133 2.29 8.39 7.79
CA ALA A 133 3.52 8.82 7.11
C ALA A 133 3.32 9.29 5.66
N GLY A 134 2.08 9.50 5.22
CA GLY A 134 1.78 9.76 3.82
C GLY A 134 1.65 11.24 3.45
N HIS A 135 2.28 11.64 2.35
CA HIS A 135 1.91 12.84 1.61
C HIS A 135 0.83 12.51 0.58
N LYS A 136 -0.33 13.17 0.69
CA LYS A 136 -1.45 12.98 -0.25
C LYS A 136 -1.08 13.54 -1.63
N PRO A 137 -1.09 12.74 -2.70
CA PRO A 137 -0.93 13.30 -4.03
C PRO A 137 -2.11 14.23 -4.40
N PRO A 138 -1.89 15.33 -5.14
CA PRO A 138 -2.94 16.30 -5.46
C PRO A 138 -4.20 15.70 -6.08
N GLU A 139 -4.02 14.69 -6.93
CA GLU A 139 -5.06 14.02 -7.73
C GLU A 139 -5.91 13.00 -6.97
N PHE A 140 -5.64 12.77 -5.68
CA PHE A 140 -6.38 11.83 -4.85
C PHE A 140 -7.43 12.58 -4.02
N ALA A 141 -8.68 12.10 -4.08
CA ALA A 141 -9.80 12.66 -3.32
C ALA A 141 -9.65 12.45 -1.80
N TRP A 142 -8.96 11.38 -1.39
CA TRP A 142 -8.78 10.98 0.00
C TRP A 142 -7.97 12.01 0.81
N SER A 143 -8.63 12.84 1.63
CA SER A 143 -7.96 13.79 2.52
C SER A 143 -7.81 13.23 3.94
N ASP A 144 -6.57 12.91 4.34
CA ASP A 144 -6.30 12.59 5.74
C ASP A 144 -6.33 13.85 6.61
N ALA A 145 -7.00 13.78 7.77
CA ALA A 145 -6.94 14.83 8.78
C ALA A 145 -5.53 14.98 9.38
N ALA A 146 -4.69 13.94 9.28
CA ALA A 146 -3.29 13.98 9.62
C ALA A 146 -2.50 14.66 8.48
N ARG A 147 -1.90 15.80 8.82
CA ARG A 147 -1.06 16.66 7.96
C ARG A 147 -0.12 15.87 7.04
N ASN A 148 0.18 16.42 5.86
CA ASN A 148 1.09 15.85 4.86
C ASN A 148 2.43 15.35 5.45
N GLY A 149 2.69 14.04 5.36
CA GLY A 149 3.98 13.42 5.70
C GLY A 149 5.12 13.83 4.75
N ALA A 150 6.34 13.37 5.03
CA ALA A 150 7.53 13.79 4.28
C ALA A 150 7.58 13.33 2.81
N GLY A 151 6.83 12.30 2.41
CA GLY A 151 6.85 11.81 1.04
C GLY A 151 5.62 10.99 0.66
N ASP A 152 5.53 10.67 -0.63
CA ASP A 152 4.35 10.05 -1.23
C ASP A 152 3.96 8.72 -0.57
N TRP A 153 2.68 8.37 -0.71
CA TRP A 153 2.16 7.07 -0.32
C TRP A 153 2.86 5.91 -1.05
N PRO A 154 3.00 4.73 -0.39
CA PRO A 154 3.37 3.49 -1.05
C PRO A 154 2.55 3.25 -2.30
N PHE A 155 3.20 2.82 -3.38
CA PHE A 155 2.54 2.49 -4.64
C PHE A 155 1.71 1.21 -4.52
N MET A 156 2.25 0.20 -3.82
CA MET A 156 1.61 -1.09 -3.56
C MET A 156 1.59 -1.40 -2.07
N TYR A 157 0.53 -2.09 -1.67
CA TYR A 157 0.36 -2.73 -0.38
C TYR A 157 0.10 -4.22 -0.61
N GLN A 158 0.47 -5.07 0.33
CA GLN A 158 0.49 -6.51 0.10
C GLN A 158 0.18 -7.26 1.38
N CYS A 159 -0.55 -8.36 1.24
CA CYS A 159 -0.73 -9.35 2.29
C CYS A 159 -0.36 -10.73 1.75
N THR A 160 0.54 -11.42 2.46
CA THR A 160 0.88 -12.83 2.21
C THR A 160 0.37 -13.67 3.37
N TRP A 161 -0.24 -14.83 3.11
CA TRP A 161 -0.70 -15.72 4.15
C TRP A 161 -0.51 -17.19 3.81
N ARG A 162 -0.60 -18.03 4.84
CA ARG A 162 -0.39 -19.47 4.79
C ARG A 162 -1.15 -20.15 5.93
N SER A 163 -1.60 -21.38 5.71
CA SER A 163 -2.17 -22.24 6.76
C SER A 163 -1.07 -22.83 7.65
N ASP A 164 -1.28 -22.92 8.96
CA ASP A 164 -0.36 -23.57 9.89
C ASP A 164 -0.23 -25.09 9.71
N GLY A 165 -1.04 -25.68 8.81
CA GLY A 165 -1.02 -27.09 8.47
C GLY A 165 -1.79 -27.97 9.46
N ASP A 166 -2.40 -27.38 10.50
CA ASP A 166 -3.28 -28.10 11.40
C ASP A 166 -4.53 -28.58 10.63
N LYS A 167 -4.79 -29.88 10.67
CA LYS A 167 -5.90 -30.50 9.92
C LYS A 167 -7.25 -30.31 10.61
N THR A 168 -7.24 -30.09 11.92
CA THR A 168 -8.46 -30.02 12.75
C THR A 168 -8.88 -28.58 13.01
N ASN A 169 -7.91 -27.68 13.21
CA ASN A 169 -8.15 -26.26 13.42
C ASN A 169 -7.12 -25.41 12.68
N PRO A 170 -7.18 -25.37 11.33
CA PRO A 170 -6.21 -24.64 10.52
C PRO A 170 -6.28 -23.15 10.83
N ARG A 171 -5.14 -22.59 11.26
CA ARG A 171 -5.00 -21.15 11.47
C ARG A 171 -4.21 -20.55 10.31
N LYS A 172 -4.63 -19.38 9.83
CA LYS A 172 -3.91 -18.68 8.76
C LYS A 172 -3.03 -17.60 9.36
N TRP A 173 -1.72 -17.74 9.21
CA TRP A 173 -0.76 -16.70 9.58
C TRP A 173 -0.51 -15.81 8.37
N PHE A 174 -0.40 -14.50 8.62
CA PHE A 174 -0.25 -13.52 7.57
C PHE A 174 0.79 -12.48 7.91
N PHE A 175 1.29 -11.82 6.88
CA PHE A 175 2.17 -10.67 6.98
C PHE A 175 1.75 -9.60 5.99
N LEU A 176 1.83 -8.34 6.41
CA LEU A 176 1.50 -7.17 5.61
C LEU A 176 2.77 -6.41 5.26
N GLY A 177 2.83 -5.85 4.07
CA GLY A 177 3.95 -5.03 3.63
C GLY A 177 3.53 -3.95 2.64
N ALA A 178 4.36 -2.95 2.50
CA ALA A 178 4.17 -1.84 1.56
C ALA A 178 5.43 -1.60 0.74
N SER A 179 5.29 -1.15 -0.50
CA SER A 179 6.43 -0.74 -1.33
C SER A 179 7.16 0.44 -0.68
N ASN A 180 8.46 0.57 -0.93
CA ASN A 180 9.25 1.64 -0.32
C ASN A 180 8.75 3.03 -0.74
N ALA A 181 8.41 3.88 0.24
CA ALA A 181 7.88 5.23 0.03
C ALA A 181 8.01 6.09 1.31
N GLY A 182 7.29 7.21 1.38
CA GLY A 182 7.11 7.97 2.63
C GLY A 182 8.28 8.87 3.05
N ASP A 183 9.14 9.32 2.14
CA ASP A 183 10.24 10.22 2.50
C ASP A 183 10.58 11.19 1.36
N GLU A 184 11.41 12.17 1.68
CA GLU A 184 11.97 13.12 0.74
C GLU A 184 13.05 12.43 -0.12
N TRP A 185 12.87 12.46 -1.44
CA TRP A 185 13.76 11.82 -2.40
C TRP A 185 14.50 12.81 -3.30
N ASP A 186 14.25 14.12 -3.15
CA ASP A 186 14.90 15.16 -3.94
C ASP A 186 16.42 15.09 -3.77
N PHE A 187 17.10 14.77 -4.89
CA PHE A 187 18.54 14.62 -4.94
C PHE A 187 19.27 15.87 -4.46
N ALA A 188 18.75 17.07 -4.75
CA ALA A 188 19.36 18.33 -4.31
C ALA A 188 19.34 18.49 -2.79
N LYS A 189 18.36 17.89 -2.10
CA LYS A 189 18.20 17.99 -0.64
C LYS A 189 18.90 16.87 0.12
N VAL A 190 18.87 15.65 -0.41
CA VAL A 190 19.27 14.44 0.34
C VAL A 190 20.28 13.55 -0.39
N GLY A 191 20.68 13.89 -1.61
CA GLY A 191 21.59 13.08 -2.44
C GLY A 191 20.97 11.74 -2.84
N LYS A 192 21.78 10.67 -2.92
CA LYS A 192 21.32 9.30 -3.24
C LYS A 192 20.60 8.59 -2.09
N TRP A 193 19.82 9.32 -1.29
CA TRP A 193 19.10 8.75 -0.14
C TRP A 193 18.15 7.62 -0.53
N LYS A 194 17.34 7.80 -1.59
CA LYS A 194 16.46 6.75 -2.13
C LYS A 194 17.21 5.46 -2.42
N TYR A 195 18.37 5.54 -3.09
CA TYR A 195 19.20 4.37 -3.39
C TYR A 195 19.71 3.69 -2.11
N ARG A 196 20.12 4.46 -1.09
CA ARG A 196 20.55 3.90 0.21
C ARG A 196 19.44 3.12 0.89
N VAL A 197 18.23 3.69 0.97
CA VAL A 197 17.06 3.01 1.56
C VAL A 197 16.73 1.73 0.77
N GLN A 198 16.68 1.83 -0.56
CA GLN A 198 16.37 0.68 -1.42
C GLN A 198 17.39 -0.44 -1.28
N ARG A 199 18.68 -0.10 -1.18
CA ARG A 199 19.76 -1.07 -0.98
C ARG A 199 19.70 -1.69 0.41
N GLN A 200 19.38 -0.91 1.43
CA GLN A 200 19.23 -1.45 2.78
C GLN A 200 18.07 -2.45 2.86
N ARG A 201 16.96 -2.16 2.18
CA ARG A 201 15.82 -3.09 2.08
C ARG A 201 16.20 -4.41 1.40
N PHE A 202 16.97 -4.34 0.32
CA PHE A 202 17.55 -5.52 -0.31
C PHE A 202 18.49 -6.31 0.62
N ASN A 203 19.41 -5.63 1.30
CA ASN A 203 20.34 -6.28 2.22
C ASN A 203 19.61 -6.99 3.35
N MET A 204 18.59 -6.36 3.94
CA MET A 204 17.75 -6.97 4.97
C MET A 204 17.04 -8.21 4.45
N MET A 205 16.44 -8.15 3.26
CA MET A 205 15.80 -9.31 2.65
C MET A 205 16.81 -10.45 2.50
N MET A 206 17.95 -10.19 1.86
CA MET A 206 19.00 -11.19 1.63
C MET A 206 19.55 -11.81 2.92
N ALA A 207 19.72 -11.02 3.98
CA ALA A 207 20.20 -11.49 5.27
C ALA A 207 19.18 -12.35 6.04
N ASN A 208 17.89 -12.26 5.70
CA ASN A 208 16.81 -12.90 6.43
C ASN A 208 15.99 -13.90 5.61
N LEU A 209 16.26 -14.09 4.32
CA LEU A 209 15.60 -15.13 3.53
C LEU A 209 15.97 -16.54 4.02
N ARG A 210 15.02 -17.46 3.96
CA ARG A 210 15.20 -18.87 4.36
C ARG A 210 15.73 -19.74 3.23
N MET A 211 15.83 -19.19 2.03
CA MET A 211 16.39 -19.81 0.85
C MET A 211 16.96 -18.74 -0.07
N THR A 212 17.92 -19.10 -0.91
CA THR A 212 18.48 -18.18 -1.91
C THR A 212 17.43 -17.91 -2.99
N LEU A 213 16.85 -16.71 -2.99
CA LEU A 213 15.95 -16.25 -4.05
C LEU A 213 16.66 -15.40 -5.11
N LEU A 214 17.77 -14.77 -4.75
CA LEU A 214 18.55 -13.87 -5.60
C LEU A 214 20.04 -14.04 -5.32
N PRO A 215 20.93 -13.80 -6.29
CA PRO A 215 22.35 -13.69 -6.01
C PRO A 215 22.68 -12.39 -5.23
N PRO A 216 23.78 -12.34 -4.45
CA PRO A 216 24.17 -11.14 -3.69
C PRO A 216 24.38 -9.88 -4.55
N THR A 217 24.75 -10.06 -5.82
CA THR A 217 24.99 -8.99 -6.79
C THR A 217 23.73 -8.47 -7.48
N ALA A 218 22.56 -9.09 -7.26
CA ALA A 218 21.32 -8.79 -7.99
C ALA A 218 20.92 -7.31 -7.94
N PHE A 219 21.09 -6.67 -6.78
CA PHE A 219 20.74 -5.26 -6.62
C PHE A 219 21.68 -4.33 -7.40
N ALA A 220 22.97 -4.66 -7.45
CA ALA A 220 23.99 -3.81 -8.07
C ALA A 220 24.03 -3.96 -9.59
N ASN A 221 23.70 -5.15 -10.11
CA ASN A 221 23.77 -5.45 -11.53
C ASN A 221 22.58 -4.89 -12.33
N ASP A 222 21.58 -4.29 -11.67
CA ASP A 222 20.40 -3.72 -12.34
C ASP A 222 19.65 -4.72 -13.22
N THR A 223 19.63 -5.99 -12.81
CA THR A 223 19.05 -7.11 -13.56
C THR A 223 17.61 -7.43 -13.18
N ALA A 224 16.90 -6.52 -12.51
CA ALA A 224 15.53 -6.81 -12.10
C ALA A 224 14.61 -6.85 -13.33
N PRO A 225 13.79 -7.91 -13.52
CA PRO A 225 12.87 -8.04 -14.65
C PRO A 225 11.97 -6.81 -14.89
N GLU A 226 11.58 -6.09 -13.84
CA GLU A 226 10.83 -4.84 -13.96
C GLU A 226 11.60 -3.73 -14.69
N GLN A 227 12.92 -3.68 -14.53
CA GLN A 227 13.78 -2.70 -15.21
C GLN A 227 13.81 -2.93 -16.72
N ASN A 228 13.71 -4.17 -17.17
CA ASN A 228 13.65 -4.51 -18.59
C ASN A 228 12.31 -4.15 -19.23
N GLY A 229 11.26 -3.89 -18.45
CA GLY A 229 9.95 -3.53 -18.98
C GLY A 229 9.47 -2.14 -18.58
N GLY A 230 10.42 -1.22 -18.36
CA GLY A 230 10.18 0.22 -18.26
C GLY A 230 10.00 0.76 -16.83
N SER A 231 10.02 -0.09 -15.80
CA SER A 231 9.90 0.32 -14.41
C SER A 231 11.27 0.45 -13.75
N ASN A 232 11.53 1.53 -13.01
CA ASN A 232 12.78 1.68 -12.25
C ASN A 232 12.80 0.86 -10.94
N ALA A 233 11.92 -0.13 -10.79
CA ALA A 233 11.81 -0.96 -9.60
C ALA A 233 12.94 -2.00 -9.53
N ARG A 234 13.90 -1.76 -8.64
CA ARG A 234 14.94 -2.74 -8.28
C ARG A 234 14.35 -3.90 -7.46
N TRP A 235 15.10 -5.00 -7.39
CA TRP A 235 14.82 -6.11 -6.48
C TRP A 235 14.55 -5.66 -5.03
N ALA A 236 13.70 -6.40 -4.32
CA ALA A 236 13.42 -6.23 -2.89
C ALA A 236 12.92 -4.83 -2.47
N ASN A 237 12.22 -4.13 -3.37
CA ASN A 237 11.61 -2.82 -3.09
C ASN A 237 10.10 -2.78 -3.31
N CYS A 238 9.52 -3.92 -3.68
CA CYS A 238 8.09 -4.14 -3.75
C CYS A 238 7.51 -4.42 -2.36
N ALA A 239 6.18 -4.42 -2.27
CA ALA A 239 5.46 -4.57 -1.01
C ALA A 239 5.64 -5.95 -0.35
N GLU A 240 5.98 -6.95 -1.14
CA GLU A 240 6.23 -8.35 -0.77
C GLU A 240 7.52 -8.55 0.04
N THR A 241 8.40 -7.55 0.15
CA THR A 241 9.76 -7.75 0.66
C THR A 241 9.81 -8.33 2.08
N TYR A 242 9.18 -7.68 3.05
CA TYR A 242 9.06 -8.22 4.42
C TYR A 242 8.15 -9.46 4.47
N PRO A 243 6.97 -9.47 3.82
CA PRO A 243 6.15 -10.68 3.76
C PRO A 243 6.91 -11.93 3.30
N PHE A 244 7.76 -11.84 2.27
CA PHE A 244 8.55 -12.98 1.79
C PHE A 244 9.62 -13.42 2.78
N VAL A 245 10.25 -12.49 3.52
CA VAL A 245 11.21 -12.83 4.58
C VAL A 245 10.58 -13.77 5.61
N PHE A 246 9.31 -13.55 5.97
CA PHE A 246 8.64 -14.33 7.02
C PHE A 246 7.85 -15.54 6.50
N SER A 247 7.27 -15.46 5.30
CA SER A 247 6.32 -16.47 4.81
C SER A 247 6.93 -17.49 3.85
N VAL A 248 8.07 -17.20 3.20
CA VAL A 248 8.76 -18.16 2.34
C VAL A 248 9.59 -19.12 3.18
N LEU A 249 9.36 -20.42 3.01
CA LEU A 249 10.06 -21.51 3.70
C LEU A 249 11.29 -21.95 2.91
N SER A 250 12.19 -22.65 3.59
CA SER A 250 13.50 -23.04 3.05
C SER A 250 13.43 -24.09 1.95
N GLN A 251 12.39 -24.93 1.95
CA GLN A 251 12.20 -25.97 0.94
C GLN A 251 11.14 -25.53 -0.07
N LYS A 252 11.47 -25.61 -1.36
CA LYS A 252 10.56 -25.21 -2.45
C LYS A 252 9.21 -25.91 -2.40
N SER A 253 9.21 -27.21 -2.13
CA SER A 253 8.00 -28.03 -2.04
C SER A 253 7.05 -27.58 -0.92
N GLN A 254 7.55 -26.87 0.09
CA GLN A 254 6.74 -26.36 1.17
C GLN A 254 6.09 -25.02 0.83
N ASN A 255 6.36 -24.39 -0.31
CA ASN A 255 5.85 -23.07 -0.67
C ASN A 255 4.61 -23.08 -1.56
N ASN A 256 4.11 -24.26 -1.94
CA ASN A 256 2.98 -24.40 -2.87
C ASN A 256 1.64 -23.90 -2.32
N ASP A 257 1.48 -23.84 -0.99
CA ASP A 257 0.33 -23.35 -0.23
C ASP A 257 0.53 -21.93 0.31
N LEU A 258 1.46 -21.18 -0.28
CA LEU A 258 1.64 -19.76 0.00
C LEU A 258 0.65 -18.96 -0.87
N TYR A 259 -0.10 -18.06 -0.24
CA TYR A 259 -1.09 -17.22 -0.90
C TYR A 259 -0.74 -15.75 -0.73
N GLY A 260 -1.24 -14.89 -1.61
CA GLY A 260 -1.12 -13.46 -1.41
C GLY A 260 -2.00 -12.62 -2.29
N LEU A 261 -2.02 -11.33 -2.01
CA LEU A 261 -2.64 -10.31 -2.84
C LEU A 261 -1.85 -9.01 -2.77
N ALA A 262 -1.87 -8.24 -3.85
CA ALA A 262 -1.28 -6.90 -3.90
C ALA A 262 -2.35 -5.87 -4.30
N LEU A 263 -2.45 -4.79 -3.53
CA LEU A 263 -3.41 -3.71 -3.71
C LEU A 263 -2.68 -2.42 -4.08
N SER A 264 -3.05 -1.81 -5.20
CA SER A 264 -2.50 -0.53 -5.64
C SER A 264 -3.15 0.63 -4.91
N LYS A 265 -2.36 1.66 -4.52
CA LYS A 265 -2.86 2.89 -3.87
C LYS A 265 -4.02 3.58 -4.59
N ASN A 266 -4.17 3.33 -5.88
CA ASN A 266 -5.22 3.91 -6.71
C ASN A 266 -6.64 3.59 -6.23
N PHE A 267 -6.82 2.58 -5.36
CA PHE A 267 -8.12 2.35 -4.71
C PHE A 267 -8.62 3.52 -3.87
N MET A 268 -7.72 4.43 -3.46
CA MET A 268 -8.04 5.65 -2.71
C MET A 268 -8.15 6.90 -3.60
N ARG A 269 -8.13 6.75 -4.93
CA ARG A 269 -8.06 7.90 -5.86
C ARG A 269 -9.39 8.63 -5.98
N ASP A 270 -10.45 7.90 -6.29
CA ASP A 270 -11.68 8.47 -6.86
C ASP A 270 -12.74 8.83 -5.82
N SER A 271 -12.65 8.29 -4.60
CA SER A 271 -13.58 8.61 -3.51
C SER A 271 -12.94 8.38 -2.15
N GLU A 272 -13.52 9.00 -1.11
CA GLU A 272 -13.26 8.70 0.29
C GLU A 272 -14.32 7.70 0.80
N PRO A 273 -14.18 6.39 0.54
CA PRO A 273 -15.17 5.42 0.98
C PRO A 273 -15.34 5.45 2.50
N THR A 274 -16.55 5.81 2.94
CA THR A 274 -16.97 5.74 4.35
C THR A 274 -17.18 4.30 4.83
N ALA A 275 -17.30 3.36 3.90
CA ALA A 275 -17.41 1.92 4.14
C ALA A 275 -16.58 1.14 3.12
N TYR A 276 -16.13 -0.06 3.52
CA TYR A 276 -15.31 -0.92 2.67
C TYR A 276 -16.14 -1.52 1.51
N ASP A 277 -15.94 -0.99 0.30
CA ASP A 277 -16.56 -1.50 -0.94
C ASP A 277 -15.67 -2.59 -1.58
N HIS A 278 -16.19 -3.81 -1.62
CA HIS A 278 -15.48 -5.03 -1.98
C HIS A 278 -16.20 -5.85 -3.05
N TYR A 279 -17.16 -5.23 -3.74
CA TYR A 279 -17.93 -5.95 -4.73
C TYR A 279 -17.07 -6.34 -5.93
N GLN A 280 -17.36 -7.52 -6.48
CA GLN A 280 -16.70 -8.07 -7.65
C GLN A 280 -16.60 -7.03 -8.77
N GLY A 281 -15.37 -6.74 -9.22
CA GLY A 281 -15.08 -5.79 -10.30
C GLY A 281 -15.34 -4.31 -10.01
N ARG A 282 -15.72 -3.94 -8.79
CA ARG A 282 -15.89 -2.55 -8.33
C ARG A 282 -15.05 -2.29 -7.07
N GLY A 283 -15.10 -1.04 -6.61
CA GLY A 283 -14.44 -0.60 -5.39
C GLY A 283 -12.98 -1.01 -5.30
N THR A 284 -12.59 -1.52 -4.13
CA THR A 284 -11.22 -1.95 -3.81
C THR A 284 -10.71 -3.05 -4.74
N TRP A 285 -11.61 -3.96 -5.14
CA TRP A 285 -11.25 -5.16 -5.90
C TRP A 285 -10.62 -4.82 -7.25
N ARG A 286 -11.13 -3.79 -7.94
CA ARG A 286 -10.59 -3.31 -9.23
C ARG A 286 -9.09 -3.02 -9.19
N PHE A 287 -8.57 -2.63 -8.02
CA PHE A 287 -7.19 -2.20 -7.81
C PHE A 287 -6.29 -3.31 -7.25
N VAL A 288 -6.79 -4.55 -7.18
CA VAL A 288 -5.95 -5.72 -6.96
C VAL A 288 -5.21 -6.05 -8.25
N ILE A 289 -3.89 -6.16 -8.14
CA ILE A 289 -2.95 -6.34 -9.26
C ILE A 289 -2.18 -7.64 -9.06
N SER A 290 -1.91 -8.35 -10.16
CA SER A 290 -1.03 -9.52 -10.14
C SER A 290 0.40 -9.10 -9.75
N PRO A 291 1.25 -10.02 -9.29
CA PRO A 291 2.63 -9.69 -8.94
C PRO A 291 3.35 -9.03 -10.13
N CYS A 292 4.16 -8.01 -9.83
CA CYS A 292 5.06 -7.47 -10.84
C CYS A 292 6.11 -8.51 -11.24
N ARG A 293 6.82 -8.31 -12.35
CA ARG A 293 7.79 -9.27 -12.90
C ARG A 293 8.87 -9.68 -11.90
N ASN A 294 9.32 -8.75 -11.04
CA ASN A 294 10.24 -9.05 -9.95
C ASN A 294 9.60 -10.05 -8.95
N CYS A 295 8.41 -9.74 -8.45
CA CYS A 295 7.72 -10.58 -7.48
C CYS A 295 7.34 -11.95 -8.07
N SER A 296 6.90 -12.01 -9.33
CA SER A 296 6.67 -13.27 -10.05
C SER A 296 7.93 -14.14 -10.11
N ALA A 297 9.08 -13.56 -10.45
CA ALA A 297 10.35 -14.29 -10.49
C ALA A 297 10.76 -14.84 -9.11
N LEU A 298 10.55 -14.06 -8.04
CA LEU A 298 10.79 -14.50 -6.67
C LEU A 298 9.86 -15.66 -6.26
N LEU A 299 8.57 -15.56 -6.56
CA LEU A 299 7.57 -16.60 -6.29
C LEU A 299 7.92 -17.90 -7.04
N SER A 300 8.26 -17.79 -8.32
CA SER A 300 8.71 -18.93 -9.14
C SER A 300 9.95 -19.59 -8.55
N THR A 301 10.93 -18.79 -8.12
CA THR A 301 12.17 -19.31 -7.51
C THR A 301 11.89 -20.00 -6.18
N ALA A 302 10.96 -19.45 -5.39
CA ALA A 302 10.53 -20.00 -4.11
C ALA A 302 9.74 -21.31 -4.23
N GLY A 303 9.23 -21.65 -5.43
CA GLY A 303 8.32 -22.79 -5.62
C GLY A 303 6.88 -22.49 -5.19
N ALA A 304 6.51 -21.21 -5.10
CA ALA A 304 5.15 -20.81 -4.78
C ALA A 304 4.22 -20.93 -6.01
N ASN A 305 2.96 -21.25 -5.75
CA ASN A 305 1.95 -21.28 -6.81
C ASN A 305 1.55 -19.83 -7.18
N GLN A 306 2.04 -19.34 -8.30
CA GLN A 306 1.77 -17.97 -8.76
C GLN A 306 0.29 -17.70 -8.99
N ALA A 307 -0.53 -18.72 -9.29
CA ALA A 307 -1.96 -18.56 -9.45
C ALA A 307 -2.64 -18.07 -8.15
N PHE A 308 -2.08 -18.38 -6.97
CA PHE A 308 -2.60 -17.92 -5.67
C PHE A 308 -2.29 -16.46 -5.35
N PHE A 309 -1.49 -15.81 -6.20
CA PHE A 309 -1.18 -14.38 -6.12
C PHE A 309 -1.82 -13.59 -7.25
N ASP A 310 -2.38 -14.28 -8.25
CA ASP A 310 -2.93 -13.62 -9.42
C ASP A 310 -4.11 -12.73 -9.03
N ARG A 311 -4.30 -11.64 -9.79
CA ARG A 311 -5.42 -10.75 -9.56
C ARG A 311 -6.75 -11.46 -9.65
N PHE A 312 -6.94 -12.52 -10.42
CA PHE A 312 -8.24 -13.21 -10.55
C PHE A 312 -8.45 -14.36 -9.57
N TYR A 313 -7.49 -14.64 -8.68
CA TYR A 313 -7.67 -15.67 -7.65
C TYR A 313 -8.84 -15.32 -6.72
N GLU A 314 -9.74 -16.29 -6.49
CA GLU A 314 -11.01 -16.15 -5.74
C GLU A 314 -11.90 -15.00 -6.25
N TRP A 315 -11.78 -14.60 -7.53
CA TRP A 315 -12.59 -13.55 -8.15
C TRP A 315 -14.09 -13.87 -8.12
N TYR A 316 -14.46 -15.12 -8.39
CA TYR A 316 -15.86 -15.55 -8.43
C TYR A 316 -16.49 -15.72 -7.06
N ASP A 317 -15.66 -15.78 -6.01
CA ASP A 317 -16.10 -15.84 -4.61
C ASP A 317 -16.26 -14.44 -4.00
N ALA A 318 -15.95 -13.38 -4.76
CA ALA A 318 -16.13 -12.02 -4.32
C ALA A 318 -17.63 -11.69 -4.22
N PRO A 319 -18.08 -11.01 -3.16
CA PRO A 319 -19.46 -10.59 -3.02
C PRO A 319 -19.96 -9.80 -4.22
N LYS A 320 -21.15 -10.14 -4.70
CA LYS A 320 -21.83 -9.35 -5.74
C LYS A 320 -22.54 -8.18 -5.08
N GLN A 321 -22.53 -7.04 -5.75
CA GLN A 321 -23.28 -5.87 -5.27
C GLN A 321 -24.77 -6.21 -5.22
N PRO A 322 -25.46 -5.97 -4.10
CA PRO A 322 -26.90 -6.13 -4.02
C PRO A 322 -27.60 -5.24 -5.06
N THR A 323 -28.54 -5.81 -5.81
CA THR A 323 -29.31 -5.08 -6.85
C THR A 323 -30.03 -3.86 -6.27
N SER A 324 -30.45 -3.91 -5.01
CA SER A 324 -31.10 -2.80 -4.28
C SER A 324 -30.22 -1.57 -4.08
N LEU A 325 -28.90 -1.73 -3.98
CA LEU A 325 -27.94 -0.62 -3.94
C LEU A 325 -27.67 -0.02 -5.33
N VAL A 326 -27.91 -0.78 -6.40
CA VAL A 326 -27.80 -0.30 -7.78
C VAL A 326 -29.06 0.49 -8.16
N GLU A 327 -30.23 0.02 -7.72
CA GLU A 327 -31.54 0.64 -7.97
C GLU A 327 -31.73 1.95 -7.20
N SER A 328 -31.14 2.13 -6.01
CA SER A 328 -31.21 3.39 -5.27
C SER A 328 -30.39 4.53 -5.90
N ILE A 329 -29.42 4.21 -6.76
CA ILE A 329 -28.57 5.20 -7.45
C ILE A 329 -29.17 5.60 -8.81
N GLN A 330 -29.94 4.70 -9.46
CA GLN A 330 -30.59 4.99 -10.75
C GLN A 330 -31.51 6.23 -10.77
N PRO A 331 -32.36 6.51 -9.77
CA PRO A 331 -33.20 7.70 -9.79
C PRO A 331 -32.36 8.98 -9.66
N VAL A 332 -31.30 8.98 -8.84
CA VAL A 332 -30.40 10.13 -8.68
C VAL A 332 -29.62 10.41 -9.97
N VAL A 333 -29.11 9.37 -10.64
CA VAL A 333 -28.42 9.52 -11.93
C VAL A 333 -29.38 9.99 -13.01
N LYS A 334 -30.61 9.47 -13.08
CA LYS A 334 -31.64 9.96 -14.00
C LYS A 334 -31.97 11.43 -13.74
N GLU A 335 -32.11 11.84 -12.49
CA GLU A 335 -32.44 13.21 -12.11
C GLU A 335 -31.31 14.19 -12.46
N VAL A 336 -30.05 13.83 -12.17
CA VAL A 336 -28.87 14.63 -12.54
C VAL A 336 -28.74 14.74 -14.06
N THR A 337 -28.96 13.64 -14.79
CA THR A 337 -28.89 13.63 -16.26
C THR A 337 -30.01 14.47 -16.87
N ALA A 338 -31.22 14.43 -16.30
CA ALA A 338 -32.35 15.26 -16.73
C ALA A 338 -32.10 16.75 -16.45
N LYS A 339 -31.54 17.09 -15.27
CA LYS A 339 -31.16 18.46 -14.92
C LYS A 339 -30.07 19.00 -15.84
N LEU A 340 -29.06 18.19 -16.17
CA LEU A 340 -27.99 18.57 -17.10
C LEU A 340 -28.53 18.78 -18.53
N ALA A 341 -29.43 17.92 -19.00
CA ALA A 341 -30.07 18.07 -20.30
C ALA A 341 -30.95 19.33 -20.36
N SER A 342 -31.67 19.66 -19.28
CA SER A 342 -32.48 20.88 -19.18
C SER A 342 -31.61 22.14 -19.23
N ALA A 343 -30.53 22.18 -18.43
CA ALA A 343 -29.61 23.31 -18.40
C ALA A 343 -28.93 23.54 -19.76
N THR A 344 -28.57 22.46 -20.46
CA THR A 344 -28.00 22.52 -21.82
C THR A 344 -28.99 23.12 -22.82
N LYS A 345 -30.28 22.80 -22.68
CA LYS A 345 -31.35 23.30 -23.56
C LYS A 345 -31.68 24.77 -23.30
N GLU A 346 -31.62 25.23 -22.06
CA GLU A 346 -31.73 26.65 -21.71
C GLU A 346 -30.54 27.47 -22.20
N ALA A 347 -29.31 26.95 -22.04
CA ALA A 347 -28.11 27.58 -22.59
C ALA A 347 -28.19 27.75 -24.12
N ALA A 348 -28.71 26.73 -24.84
CA ALA A 348 -28.91 26.82 -26.28
C ALA A 348 -29.94 27.88 -26.70
N LYS A 349 -30.99 28.12 -25.89
CA LYS A 349 -31.97 29.19 -26.14
C LYS A 349 -31.41 30.59 -25.92
N LEU A 350 -30.48 30.75 -24.97
CA LEU A 350 -29.81 32.04 -24.72
C LEU A 350 -28.83 32.42 -25.84
N VAL A 351 -28.28 31.42 -26.55
CA VAL A 351 -27.40 31.64 -27.72
C VAL A 351 -28.21 31.93 -28.99
N ALA A 352 -29.44 31.42 -29.10
CA ALA A 352 -30.36 31.75 -30.18
C ALA A 352 -31.20 32.99 -29.82
N GLY A 353 -30.61 34.18 -29.95
CA GLY A 353 -31.31 35.46 -29.72
C GLY A 353 -32.58 35.64 -30.59
N PRO A 354 -33.48 36.57 -30.23
CA PRO A 354 -34.78 36.72 -30.89
C PRO A 354 -34.62 37.07 -32.37
N ALA A 355 -35.34 36.34 -33.22
CA ALA A 355 -35.38 36.58 -34.66
C ALA A 355 -35.83 38.04 -34.92
N SER A 356 -34.93 38.84 -35.50
CA SER A 356 -35.22 40.21 -35.91
C SER A 356 -36.23 40.21 -37.05
N SER A 357 -37.43 40.73 -36.78
CA SER A 357 -38.39 41.13 -37.79
C SER A 357 -38.26 42.63 -38.07
N SER A 358 -37.78 43.02 -39.25
CA SER A 358 -38.14 44.31 -39.88
C SER A 358 -37.78 44.38 -41.38
N ALA A 359 -38.86 44.40 -42.15
CA ALA A 359 -39.21 45.01 -43.44
C ALA A 359 -38.18 45.66 -44.41
N PRO A 360 -38.50 45.71 -45.73
CA PRO A 360 -37.56 46.03 -46.80
C PRO A 360 -37.41 47.55 -47.04
N GLY A 361 -36.15 47.99 -47.22
CA GLY A 361 -35.76 49.37 -47.52
C GLY A 361 -35.63 49.62 -49.02
N LYS A 362 -36.20 50.75 -49.45
CA LYS A 362 -36.36 51.30 -50.81
C LYS A 362 -35.07 51.40 -51.65
N GLU A 363 -35.21 51.11 -52.93
CA GLU A 363 -34.31 51.52 -54.02
C GLU A 363 -34.13 53.04 -54.06
N THR A 364 -32.88 53.48 -54.24
CA THR A 364 -32.56 54.85 -54.67
C THR A 364 -31.64 54.76 -55.88
N LYS A 365 -32.15 55.15 -57.06
CA LYS A 365 -31.36 55.48 -58.25
C LYS A 365 -30.84 56.91 -58.11
N VAL A 366 -29.56 57.16 -58.33
CA VAL A 366 -29.06 58.40 -58.95
C VAL A 366 -27.81 58.08 -59.79
N VAL A 367 -27.78 58.75 -60.95
CA VAL A 367 -26.77 58.85 -62.01
C VAL A 367 -25.40 59.29 -61.50
#